data_AF-A0A413LZU2-F1
#
_entry.id   AF-A0A413LZU2-F1
#
_cell.length_a   1.000
_cell.length_b   1.000
_cell.length_c   1.000
_cell.angle_alpha   90.00
_cell.angle_beta   90.00
_cell.angle_gamma   90.00
#
_symmetry.space_group_name_H-M   'P 1'
#
loop_
_entity.id
_entity.type
_entity.pdbx_description
1 polymer ?
#
loop_
_entity_poly.entity_id
_entity_poly.type
_entity_poly.pdbx_seq_one_letter_code
_entity_poly.pdbx_strand_id
1 'polypeptide(L)'
;MARSKCRFIFLWLGIIGILMILIAGVNIVSNIEINKYLKNSAYGIDYQKEISTYKIIGKNKKKIKNGALKFEKYSAWKEYIEKTFEAIIDNEDAYRFMVRRLRNKESYKELITSAVIPIEIGMLTVFYSAGIDTSKIGTILSILVSAVILLIIVVVNYLDCKEEINFILDFNEIVFPSKFHLKSISYH
;
A
#
# COMPACT_ATOMS: atom_id res chain seq x y z
N MET A 1 26.09 -33.20 16.73
CA MET A 1 24.73 -32.94 17.27
C MET A 1 24.16 -31.55 16.89
N ALA A 2 24.98 -30.51 16.64
CA ALA A 2 24.51 -29.15 16.33
C ALA A 2 23.85 -28.94 14.94
N ARG A 3 24.31 -29.64 13.88
CA ARG A 3 23.76 -29.52 12.51
C ARG A 3 22.27 -29.90 12.38
N SER A 4 21.78 -30.80 13.24
CA SER A 4 20.39 -31.25 13.23
C SER A 4 19.44 -30.18 13.77
N LYS A 5 19.82 -29.49 14.87
CA LYS A 5 18.99 -28.45 15.49
C LYS A 5 18.79 -27.23 14.59
N CYS A 6 19.82 -26.80 13.85
CA CYS A 6 19.65 -25.71 12.87
C CYS A 6 18.67 -26.08 11.76
N ARG A 7 18.73 -27.30 11.22
CA ARG A 7 17.80 -27.78 10.17
C ARG A 7 16.34 -27.67 10.59
N PHE A 8 16.01 -28.00 11.84
CA PHE A 8 14.65 -27.84 12.37
C PHE A 8 14.23 -26.37 12.44
N ILE A 9 15.11 -25.47 12.86
CA ILE A 9 14.82 -24.03 12.92
C ILE A 9 14.54 -23.45 11.53
N PHE A 10 15.35 -23.81 10.53
CA PHE A 10 15.12 -23.39 9.14
C PHE A 10 13.81 -23.93 8.55
N LEU A 11 13.44 -25.17 8.89
CA LEU A 11 12.15 -25.77 8.53
C LEU A 11 10.98 -25.01 9.16
N TRP A 12 11.08 -24.67 10.45
CA TRP A 12 10.08 -23.86 11.15
C TRP A 12 9.95 -22.45 10.55
N LEU A 13 11.05 -21.79 10.23
CA LEU A 13 11.04 -20.48 9.56
C LEU A 13 10.41 -20.54 8.16
N GLY A 14 10.70 -21.60 7.39
CA GLY A 14 10.06 -21.83 6.09
C GLY A 14 8.55 -22.03 6.20
N ILE A 15 8.10 -22.80 7.19
CA ILE A 15 6.67 -23.04 7.47
C ILE A 15 5.98 -21.74 7.90
N ILE A 16 6.62 -20.93 8.75
CA ILE A 16 6.11 -19.61 9.16
C ILE A 16 6.01 -18.67 7.96
N GLY A 17 7.00 -18.66 7.07
CA GLY A 17 6.97 -17.87 5.83
C GLY A 17 5.81 -18.26 4.91
N ILE A 18 5.59 -19.57 4.73
CA ILE A 18 4.46 -20.09 3.94
C ILE A 18 3.11 -19.74 4.60
N LEU A 19 3.01 -19.85 5.93
CA LEU A 19 1.82 -19.44 6.69
C LEU A 19 1.54 -17.94 6.53
N MET A 20 2.56 -17.08 6.56
CA MET A 20 2.38 -15.65 6.34
C MET A 20 1.92 -15.33 4.91
N ILE A 21 2.45 -16.04 3.90
CA ILE A 21 1.99 -15.90 2.51
C ILE A 21 0.54 -16.38 2.36
N LEU A 22 0.16 -17.47 3.02
CA LEU A 22 -1.22 -17.97 3.03
C LEU A 22 -2.17 -17.00 3.73
N ILE A 23 -1.80 -16.45 4.89
CA ILE A 23 -2.59 -15.43 5.59
C ILE A 23 -2.74 -14.16 4.74
N ALA A 24 -1.65 -13.72 4.09
CA ALA A 24 -1.69 -12.60 3.16
C ALA A 24 -2.61 -12.89 1.95
N GLY A 25 -2.53 -14.10 1.38
CA GLY A 25 -3.41 -14.55 0.31
C GLY A 25 -4.87 -14.59 0.72
N VAL A 26 -5.19 -15.15 1.89
CA VAL A 26 -6.55 -15.18 2.46
C VAL A 26 -7.05 -13.76 2.74
N ASN A 27 -6.21 -12.87 3.27
CA ASN A 27 -6.57 -11.46 3.46
C ASN A 27 -6.79 -10.71 2.14
N ILE A 28 -6.03 -11.02 1.09
CA ILE A 28 -6.23 -10.46 -0.25
C ILE A 28 -7.55 -10.96 -0.85
N VAL A 29 -7.82 -12.26 -0.80
CA VAL A 29 -9.06 -12.87 -1.31
C VAL A 29 -10.27 -12.33 -0.53
N SER A 30 -10.19 -12.29 0.80
CA SER A 30 -11.24 -11.73 1.64
C SER A 30 -11.43 -10.24 1.39
N ASN A 31 -10.36 -9.45 1.18
CA ASN A 31 -10.47 -8.03 0.81
C ASN A 31 -11.06 -7.83 -0.60
N ILE A 32 -10.79 -8.72 -1.56
CA ILE A 32 -11.40 -8.71 -2.89
C ILE A 32 -12.90 -9.05 -2.78
N GLU A 33 -13.24 -10.02 -1.95
CA GLU A 33 -14.62 -10.46 -1.71
C GLU A 33 -15.41 -9.38 -0.97
N ILE A 34 -14.85 -8.81 0.10
CA ILE A 34 -15.39 -7.63 0.80
C ILE A 34 -15.52 -6.44 -0.15
N ASN A 35 -14.52 -6.14 -1.02
CA ASN A 35 -14.64 -5.09 -2.05
C ASN A 35 -15.79 -5.35 -3.03
N LYS A 36 -16.11 -6.62 -3.33
CA LYS A 36 -17.23 -7.00 -4.19
C LYS A 36 -18.59 -6.76 -3.51
N TYR A 37 -18.67 -6.95 -2.19
CA TYR A 37 -19.85 -6.66 -1.37
C TYR A 37 -20.00 -5.18 -0.96
N LEU A 38 -18.89 -4.42 -0.89
CA LEU A 38 -18.85 -2.96 -0.65
C LEU A 38 -19.26 -2.11 -1.86
N LYS A 39 -19.95 -2.69 -2.85
CA LYS A 39 -20.64 -1.92 -3.91
C LYS A 39 -21.64 -0.89 -3.35
N ASN A 40 -22.05 -1.02 -2.08
CA ASN A 40 -22.52 0.12 -1.29
C ASN A 40 -21.32 0.81 -0.65
N SER A 41 -20.76 1.77 -1.37
CA SER A 41 -19.70 2.62 -0.85
C SER A 41 -20.22 3.44 0.34
N ALA A 42 -19.49 3.41 1.45
CA ALA A 42 -19.75 4.34 2.55
C ALA A 42 -19.72 5.78 1.99
N TYR A 43 -20.75 6.56 2.29
CA TYR A 43 -20.91 7.95 1.81
C TYR A 43 -20.91 8.09 0.26
N GLY A 44 -21.24 7.02 -0.49
CA GLY A 44 -21.28 7.06 -1.95
C GLY A 44 -19.91 7.04 -2.64
N ILE A 45 -18.80 6.90 -1.90
CA ILE A 45 -17.43 6.97 -2.42
C ILE A 45 -16.97 5.60 -2.95
N ASP A 46 -17.01 5.39 -4.27
CA ASP A 46 -16.33 4.23 -4.89
C ASP A 46 -14.81 4.46 -4.89
N TYR A 47 -14.19 4.17 -3.75
CA TYR A 47 -12.79 4.46 -3.51
C TYR A 47 -11.85 3.86 -4.55
N GLN A 48 -12.12 2.62 -5.01
CA GLN A 48 -11.26 1.94 -5.99
C GLN A 48 -11.33 2.60 -7.35
N LYS A 49 -12.53 3.03 -7.76
CA LYS A 49 -12.72 3.83 -8.96
C LYS A 49 -12.03 5.19 -8.82
N GLU A 50 -12.21 5.90 -7.71
CA GLU A 50 -11.67 7.25 -7.53
C GLU A 50 -10.13 7.28 -7.46
N ILE A 51 -9.50 6.36 -6.71
CA ILE A 51 -8.03 6.27 -6.72
C ILE A 51 -7.51 5.88 -8.11
N SER A 52 -8.17 4.94 -8.79
CA SER A 52 -7.72 4.50 -10.12
C SER A 52 -7.86 5.61 -11.16
N THR A 53 -8.86 6.49 -11.02
CA THR A 53 -9.07 7.72 -11.78
C THR A 53 -7.95 8.72 -11.51
N TYR A 54 -7.66 8.99 -10.23
CA TYR A 54 -6.59 9.90 -9.82
C TYR A 54 -5.22 9.49 -10.38
N LYS A 55 -4.87 8.20 -10.29
CA LYS A 55 -3.59 7.65 -10.78
C LYS A 55 -3.35 7.83 -12.28
N ILE A 56 -4.40 8.08 -13.07
CA ILE A 56 -4.31 8.17 -14.54
C ILE A 56 -4.50 9.59 -15.07
N ILE A 57 -4.74 10.59 -14.21
CA ILE A 57 -4.85 11.99 -14.62
C ILE A 57 -3.60 12.41 -15.40
N GLY A 58 -3.81 13.01 -16.58
CA GLY A 58 -2.72 13.49 -17.45
C GLY A 58 -1.86 12.39 -18.07
N LYS A 59 -2.17 11.10 -17.83
CA LYS A 59 -1.42 9.97 -18.40
C LYS A 59 -2.18 9.37 -19.58
N ASN A 60 -1.46 9.09 -20.67
CA ASN A 60 -2.03 8.38 -21.81
C ASN A 60 -2.00 6.85 -21.59
N LYS A 61 -2.90 6.32 -20.75
CA LYS A 61 -3.04 4.86 -20.55
C LYS A 61 -3.97 4.24 -21.59
N LYS A 62 -3.53 3.14 -22.20
CA LYS A 62 -4.33 2.33 -23.16
C LYS A 62 -5.43 1.49 -22.51
N LYS A 63 -5.26 1.07 -21.25
CA LYS A 63 -6.22 0.22 -20.53
C LYS A 63 -6.65 0.85 -19.21
N ILE A 64 -7.95 1.07 -19.11
CA ILE A 64 -8.63 1.57 -17.92
C ILE A 64 -8.95 0.36 -17.02
N LYS A 65 -8.69 0.48 -15.71
CA LYS A 65 -9.02 -0.54 -14.70
C LYS A 65 -10.07 0.02 -13.75
N ASN A 66 -10.85 -0.85 -13.11
CA ASN A 66 -11.77 -0.50 -12.01
C ASN A 66 -12.80 0.61 -12.34
N GLY A 67 -13.19 0.76 -13.61
CA GLY A 67 -14.16 1.79 -14.01
C GLY A 67 -13.62 3.23 -13.96
N ALA A 68 -12.29 3.41 -13.92
CA ALA A 68 -11.67 4.72 -13.83
C ALA A 68 -12.11 5.67 -14.96
N LEU A 69 -12.25 6.95 -14.62
CA LEU A 69 -12.54 8.00 -15.59
C LEU A 69 -11.23 8.63 -16.09
N LYS A 70 -11.19 9.06 -17.35
CA LYS A 70 -10.00 9.69 -17.93
C LYS A 70 -10.13 11.21 -17.85
N PHE A 71 -9.19 11.84 -17.17
CA PHE A 71 -9.05 13.29 -17.12
C PHE A 71 -7.70 13.70 -17.68
N GLU A 72 -7.67 14.72 -18.55
CA GLU A 72 -6.41 15.26 -19.08
C GLU A 72 -5.69 16.15 -18.07
N LYS A 73 -6.45 16.85 -17.22
CA LYS A 73 -5.94 17.83 -16.25
C LYS A 73 -6.52 17.56 -14.88
N TYR A 74 -5.75 17.92 -13.85
CA TYR A 74 -6.18 17.86 -12.46
C TYR A 74 -7.41 18.74 -12.19
N SER A 75 -7.50 19.92 -12.79
CA SER A 75 -8.63 20.84 -12.61
C SER A 75 -9.98 20.20 -13.02
N ALA A 76 -10.00 19.46 -14.13
CA ALA A 76 -11.20 18.77 -14.59
C ALA A 76 -11.60 17.62 -13.65
N TRP A 77 -10.62 16.94 -13.05
CA TRP A 77 -10.89 15.94 -12.02
C TRP A 77 -11.42 16.59 -10.73
N LYS A 78 -10.86 17.74 -10.32
CA LYS A 78 -11.33 18.49 -9.16
C LYS A 78 -12.80 18.89 -9.31
N GLU A 79 -13.17 19.51 -10.44
CA GLU A 79 -14.58 19.87 -10.74
C GLU A 79 -15.51 18.65 -10.71
N TYR A 80 -15.03 17.50 -11.19
CA TYR A 80 -15.76 16.24 -11.12
C TYR A 80 -16.00 15.78 -9.68
N ILE A 81 -14.98 15.84 -8.81
CA ILE A 81 -15.10 15.47 -7.40
C ILE A 81 -16.07 16.39 -6.68
N GLU A 82 -15.94 17.71 -6.84
CA GLU A 82 -16.82 18.71 -6.22
C GLU A 82 -18.30 18.43 -6.57
N LYS A 83 -18.59 18.20 -7.86
CA LYS A 83 -19.95 17.92 -8.33
C LYS A 83 -20.46 16.55 -7.90
N THR A 84 -19.61 15.53 -7.87
CA THR A 84 -20.02 14.15 -7.54
C THR A 84 -20.32 14.00 -6.05
N PHE A 85 -19.59 14.72 -5.21
CA PHE A 85 -19.63 14.58 -3.75
C PHE A 85 -20.25 15.79 -3.05
N GLU A 86 -20.99 16.63 -3.79
CA GLU A 86 -21.68 17.82 -3.28
C GLU A 86 -22.53 17.52 -2.02
N ALA A 87 -23.22 16.37 -2.02
CA ALA A 87 -24.08 15.94 -0.92
C ALA A 87 -23.33 15.61 0.39
N ILE A 88 -22.01 15.41 0.34
CA ILE A 88 -21.19 15.06 1.52
C ILE A 88 -20.16 16.13 1.86
N ILE A 89 -20.20 17.29 1.20
CA ILE A 89 -19.30 18.40 1.50
C ILE A 89 -19.41 18.77 2.98
N ASP A 90 -18.25 18.90 3.63
CA ASP A 90 -18.12 19.23 5.05
C ASP A 90 -18.87 18.29 6.03
N ASN A 91 -19.27 17.11 5.58
CA ASN A 91 -19.85 16.08 6.45
C ASN A 91 -18.78 15.52 7.41
N GLU A 92 -18.98 15.67 8.72
CA GLU A 92 -18.00 15.25 9.74
C GLU A 92 -17.72 13.74 9.69
N ASP A 93 -18.75 12.91 9.54
CA ASP A 93 -18.58 11.45 9.56
C ASP A 93 -17.82 10.96 8.33
N ALA A 94 -18.12 11.51 7.15
CA ALA A 94 -17.40 11.24 5.91
C ALA A 94 -15.93 11.69 6.01
N TYR A 95 -15.68 12.87 6.60
CA TYR A 95 -14.33 13.36 6.87
C TYR A 95 -13.57 12.40 7.80
N ARG A 96 -14.17 11.98 8.93
CA ARG A 96 -13.55 11.04 9.87
C ARG A 96 -13.26 9.69 9.25
N PHE A 97 -14.15 9.20 8.39
CA PHE A 97 -13.94 7.99 7.61
C PHE A 97 -12.69 8.10 6.73
N MET A 98 -12.55 9.19 5.97
CA MET A 98 -11.38 9.44 5.11
C MET A 98 -10.10 9.63 5.92
N VAL A 99 -10.14 10.35 7.03
CA VAL A 99 -8.99 10.52 7.94
C VAL A 99 -8.54 9.20 8.56
N ARG A 100 -9.47 8.31 8.94
CA ARG A 100 -9.11 6.97 9.44
C ARG A 100 -8.39 6.17 8.36
N ARG A 101 -8.83 6.27 7.11
CA ARG A 101 -8.20 5.61 5.97
C ARG A 101 -6.80 6.17 5.69
N LEU A 102 -6.63 7.50 5.76
CA LEU A 102 -5.34 8.17 5.67
C LEU A 102 -4.37 7.63 6.73
N ARG A 103 -4.78 7.62 8.00
CA ARG A 103 -3.95 7.14 9.11
C ARG A 103 -3.51 5.69 8.91
N ASN A 104 -4.44 4.81 8.52
CA ASN A 104 -4.10 3.41 8.24
C ASN A 104 -3.06 3.27 7.12
N LYS A 105 -3.13 4.12 6.09
CA LYS A 105 -2.17 4.11 4.98
C LYS A 105 -0.82 4.69 5.36
N GLU A 106 -0.79 5.74 6.18
CA GLU A 106 0.44 6.28 6.76
C GLU A 106 1.13 5.25 7.65
N SER A 107 0.39 4.60 8.55
CA SER A 107 0.92 3.52 9.39
C SER A 107 1.44 2.35 8.55
N TYR A 108 0.74 1.96 7.47
CA TYR A 108 1.23 0.91 6.58
C TYR A 108 2.52 1.32 5.83
N LYS A 109 2.62 2.57 5.40
CA LYS A 109 3.86 3.13 4.81
C LYS A 109 5.02 3.05 5.80
N GLU A 110 4.79 3.47 7.05
CA GLU A 110 5.78 3.39 8.13
C GLU A 110 6.19 1.95 8.45
N LEU A 111 5.23 1.03 8.49
CA LEU A 111 5.48 -0.40 8.67
C LEU A 111 6.33 -0.98 7.54
N ILE A 112 6.05 -0.66 6.28
CA ILE A 112 6.90 -1.08 5.16
C ILE A 112 8.32 -0.55 5.37
N THR A 113 8.49 0.75 5.66
CA THR A 113 9.83 1.33 5.80
C THR A 113 10.60 0.78 7.00
N SER A 114 9.91 0.48 8.10
CA SER A 114 10.53 -0.01 9.34
C SER A 114 10.77 -1.53 9.34
N ALA A 115 9.97 -2.31 8.61
CA ALA A 115 10.12 -3.77 8.54
C ALA A 115 11.19 -4.21 7.53
N VAL A 116 11.44 -3.43 6.48
CA VAL A 116 12.34 -3.84 5.39
C VAL A 116 13.79 -3.97 5.85
N ILE A 117 14.29 -3.01 6.63
CA ILE A 117 15.67 -3.03 7.14
C ILE A 117 15.92 -4.28 8.00
N PRO A 118 15.09 -4.60 9.02
CA PRO A 118 15.21 -5.85 9.78
C PRO A 118 15.12 -7.12 8.93
N ILE A 119 14.23 -7.15 7.93
CA ILE A 119 14.07 -8.32 7.05
C ILE A 119 15.35 -8.54 6.22
N GLU A 120 15.93 -7.49 5.65
CA GLU A 120 17.18 -7.56 4.89
C GLU A 120 18.36 -8.03 5.75
N ILE A 121 18.53 -7.44 6.95
CA ILE A 121 19.58 -7.84 7.91
C ILE A 121 19.37 -9.28 8.37
N GLY A 122 18.11 -9.65 8.67
CA GLY A 122 17.74 -11.00 9.08
C GLY A 122 18.07 -12.03 8.00
N MET A 123 17.70 -11.77 6.75
CA MET A 123 18.04 -12.63 5.62
C MET A 123 19.56 -12.83 5.50
N LEU A 124 20.34 -11.74 5.49
CA LEU A 124 21.81 -11.82 5.41
C LEU A 124 22.39 -12.67 6.55
N THR A 125 21.91 -12.46 7.78
CA THR A 125 22.39 -13.20 8.97
C THR A 125 22.06 -14.69 8.88
N VAL A 126 20.86 -15.02 8.41
CA VAL A 126 20.38 -16.39 8.19
C VAL A 126 21.21 -17.08 7.09
N PHE A 127 21.56 -16.38 6.01
CA PHE A 127 22.44 -16.91 4.96
C PHE A 127 23.86 -17.19 5.47
N TYR A 128 24.46 -16.26 6.22
CA TYR A 128 25.80 -16.44 6.80
C TYR A 128 25.83 -17.59 7.84
N SER A 129 24.82 -17.68 8.69
CA SER A 129 24.76 -18.70 9.76
C SER A 129 24.41 -20.10 9.27
N ALA A 130 23.79 -20.24 8.09
CA ALA A 130 23.51 -21.53 7.47
C ALA A 130 24.77 -22.29 6.99
N GLY A 131 25.96 -21.66 7.05
CA GLY A 131 27.21 -22.29 6.63
C GLY A 131 27.23 -22.63 5.14
N ILE A 132 26.47 -21.89 4.34
CA ILE A 132 26.48 -22.02 2.88
C ILE A 132 27.82 -21.47 2.41
N ASP A 133 28.59 -22.28 1.66
CA ASP A 133 29.88 -21.88 1.11
C ASP A 133 29.73 -20.62 0.24
N THR A 134 30.03 -19.47 0.84
CA THR A 134 30.05 -18.16 0.18
C THR A 134 31.16 -18.08 -0.87
N SER A 135 32.09 -19.03 -0.89
CA SER A 135 33.12 -19.19 -1.92
C SER A 135 32.57 -19.58 -3.30
N LYS A 136 31.32 -20.07 -3.38
CA LYS A 136 30.65 -20.37 -4.65
C LYS A 136 29.92 -19.12 -5.16
N ILE A 137 30.46 -18.53 -6.23
CA ILE A 137 29.91 -17.36 -6.95
C ILE A 137 28.40 -17.47 -7.19
N GLY A 138 27.88 -18.68 -7.49
CA GLY A 138 26.45 -18.91 -7.72
C GLY A 138 25.55 -18.62 -6.51
N THR A 139 26.04 -18.83 -5.29
CA THR A 139 25.28 -18.55 -4.06
C THR A 139 25.22 -17.06 -3.76
N ILE A 140 26.32 -16.32 -3.95
CA ILE A 140 26.35 -14.87 -3.78
C ILE A 140 25.40 -14.22 -4.80
N LEU A 141 25.41 -14.70 -6.05
CA LEU A 141 24.56 -14.18 -7.11
C LEU A 141 23.07 -14.37 -6.78
N SER A 142 22.66 -15.53 -6.25
CA SER A 142 21.25 -15.80 -5.93
C SER A 142 20.74 -14.96 -4.75
N ILE A 143 21.57 -14.71 -3.74
CA ILE A 143 21.25 -13.81 -2.62
C ILE A 143 21.06 -12.38 -3.13
N LEU A 144 21.97 -11.91 -3.98
CA LEU A 144 21.94 -10.55 -4.53
C LEU A 144 20.70 -10.34 -5.40
N VAL A 145 20.36 -11.31 -6.26
CA VAL A 145 19.14 -11.28 -7.07
C VAL A 145 17.89 -11.25 -6.18
N SER A 146 17.85 -12.06 -5.12
CA SER A 146 16.71 -12.09 -4.19
C SER A 146 16.53 -10.76 -3.44
N ALA A 147 17.63 -10.14 -2.99
CA ALA A 147 17.60 -8.83 -2.34
C ALA A 147 17.09 -7.73 -3.29
N VAL A 148 17.53 -7.73 -4.55
CA VAL A 148 17.06 -6.78 -5.57
C VAL A 148 15.56 -6.95 -5.83
N ILE A 149 15.07 -8.19 -5.94
CA ILE A 149 13.64 -8.46 -6.16
C ILE A 149 12.81 -7.93 -4.97
N LEU A 150 13.25 -8.19 -3.74
CA LEU A 150 12.56 -7.69 -2.54
C LEU A 150 12.55 -6.17 -2.49
N LEU A 151 13.69 -5.51 -2.80
CA LEU A 151 13.77 -4.06 -2.87
C LEU A 151 12.78 -3.49 -3.91
N ILE A 152 12.68 -4.11 -5.10
CA ILE A 152 11.71 -3.69 -6.13
C ILE A 152 10.26 -3.80 -5.59
N ILE A 153 9.90 -4.92 -4.95
CA ILE A 153 8.56 -5.11 -4.38
C ILE A 153 8.26 -4.03 -3.33
N VAL A 154 9.23 -3.74 -2.46
CA VAL A 154 9.10 -2.71 -1.41
C VAL A 154 8.91 -1.33 -2.03
N VAL A 155 9.76 -0.95 -2.99
CA VAL A 155 9.69 0.36 -3.66
C VAL A 155 8.36 0.55 -4.35
N VAL A 156 7.87 -0.47 -5.08
CA VAL A 156 6.55 -0.40 -5.75
C VAL A 156 5.43 -0.19 -4.73
N ASN A 157 5.40 -0.97 -3.64
CA ASN A 157 4.39 -0.83 -2.60
C ASN A 157 4.46 0.53 -1.90
N TYR A 158 5.66 1.04 -1.63
CA TYR A 158 5.87 2.35 -1.03
C TYR A 158 5.35 3.48 -1.92
N LEU A 159 5.67 3.44 -3.22
CA LEU A 159 5.20 4.42 -4.19
C LEU A 159 3.67 4.38 -4.33
N ASP A 160 3.08 3.18 -4.35
CA ASP A 160 1.63 3.02 -4.38
C ASP A 160 0.95 3.60 -3.13
N CYS A 161 1.54 3.40 -1.94
CA CYS A 161 1.03 3.99 -0.70
C CYS A 161 1.13 5.51 -0.72
N LYS A 162 2.24 6.06 -1.21
CA LYS A 162 2.44 7.51 -1.33
C LYS A 162 1.40 8.13 -2.26
N GLU A 163 1.14 7.50 -3.41
CA GLU A 163 0.12 7.99 -4.36
C GLU A 163 -1.29 7.93 -3.76
N GLU A 164 -1.61 6.89 -3.00
CA GLU A 164 -2.89 6.77 -2.30
C GLU A 164 -3.08 7.79 -1.16
N ILE A 165 -2.01 8.08 -0.40
CA ILE A 165 -2.01 9.14 0.62
C ILE A 165 -2.29 10.50 -0.03
N ASN A 166 -1.58 10.82 -1.12
CA ASN A 166 -1.78 12.09 -1.85
C ASN A 166 -3.22 12.23 -2.36
N PHE A 167 -3.79 11.16 -2.92
CA PHE A 167 -5.20 11.16 -3.32
C PHE A 167 -6.14 11.50 -2.16
N ILE A 168 -5.97 10.88 -0.98
CA ILE A 168 -6.84 11.15 0.18
C ILE A 168 -6.68 12.61 0.66
N LEU A 169 -5.47 13.15 0.64
CA LEU A 169 -5.21 14.55 1.01
C LEU A 169 -5.91 15.51 0.05
N ASP A 170 -5.70 15.35 -1.26
CA ASP A 170 -6.32 16.17 -2.30
C ASP A 170 -7.84 16.05 -2.26
N PHE A 171 -8.38 14.84 -2.12
CA PHE A 171 -9.81 14.61 -1.98
C PHE A 171 -10.39 15.34 -0.76
N ASN A 172 -9.70 15.28 0.38
CA ASN A 172 -10.15 15.93 1.59
C ASN A 172 -10.09 17.46 1.51
N GLU A 173 -9.08 18.01 0.81
CA GLU A 173 -8.99 19.45 0.55
C GLU A 173 -10.19 19.93 -0.29
N ILE A 174 -10.61 19.12 -1.27
CA ILE A 174 -11.72 19.45 -2.17
C ILE A 174 -13.09 19.31 -1.48
N VAL A 175 -13.32 18.20 -0.77
CA VAL A 175 -14.65 17.84 -0.23
C VAL A 175 -14.87 18.37 1.19
N PHE A 176 -13.81 18.61 1.97
CA PHE A 176 -13.90 19.08 3.37
C PHE A 176 -13.08 20.36 3.61
N PRO A 177 -13.28 21.43 2.82
CA PRO A 177 -12.45 22.63 2.88
C PRO A 177 -12.47 23.28 4.27
N SER A 178 -13.62 23.30 4.95
CA SER A 178 -13.75 23.94 6.28
C SER A 178 -12.86 23.29 7.35
N LYS A 179 -12.69 21.97 7.29
CA LYS A 179 -11.88 21.19 8.24
C LYS A 179 -10.39 21.27 7.92
N PHE A 180 -10.05 21.44 6.65
CA PHE A 180 -8.66 21.57 6.20
C PHE A 180 -8.06 22.93 6.62
N HIS A 181 -8.83 24.02 6.45
CA HIS A 181 -8.41 25.36 6.85
C HIS A 181 -8.24 25.53 8.37
N LEU A 182 -9.06 24.86 9.18
CA LEU A 182 -8.88 24.87 10.65
C LEU A 182 -7.58 24.19 11.09
N LYS A 183 -7.15 23.15 10.38
CA LYS A 183 -5.91 22.45 10.68
C LYS A 183 -4.69 23.33 10.36
N SER A 184 -4.68 24.07 9.24
CA SER A 184 -3.58 24.96 8.89
C SER A 184 -3.45 26.19 9.80
N ILE A 185 -4.56 26.68 10.38
CA ILE A 185 -4.54 27.77 11.35
C ILE A 185 -4.00 27.32 12.71
N SER A 186 -4.22 26.05 13.12
CA SER A 186 -3.74 25.56 14.42
C SER A 186 -2.22 25.30 14.50
N TYR A 187 -1.51 25.34 13.37
CA TYR A 187 -0.04 25.19 13.31
C TYR A 187 0.70 26.53 13.22
N HIS A 188 -0.03 27.65 13.30
CA HIS A 188 0.51 29.01 13.46
C HIS A 188 0.17 29.56 14.84
#